data_AF-A0A2P5DBG1-F1
#
_entry.id   AF-A0A2P5DBG1-F1
#
_cell.length_a   1.000
_cell.length_b   1.000
_cell.length_c   1.000
_cell.angle_alpha   90.00
_cell.angle_beta   90.00
_cell.angle_gamma   90.00
#
_symmetry.space_group_name_H-M   'P 1'
#
loop_
_entity.id
_entity.type
_entity.pdbx_description
1 polymer ?
#
loop_
_entity_poly.entity_id
_entity_poly.type
_entity_poly.pdbx_seq_one_letter_code
_entity_poly.pdbx_strand_id
1 'polypeptide(L)'
;MDSSLLQHSQELYVHHYVVLDQQPDGTVPTMGTIFQGVSPWLYSVQHDIKRRFIIKRRWTQRLTLEGSVSNVMSIGPSAHAVDALEYFDRGINVRTDWKNNTTGQYRDVEKGALLWIGVVSSSIPDQVEPVPLEPEGEDMIEPKKVAINKIGAERKAVQRQGHPV
;
A
#
# COMPACT_ATOMS: atom_id res chain seq x y z
N MET A 1 -19.22 -33.49 -9.24
CA MET A 1 -18.64 -32.15 -9.47
C MET A 1 -17.93 -31.78 -8.20
N ASP A 2 -16.64 -31.52 -8.30
CA ASP A 2 -15.74 -31.40 -7.16
C ASP A 2 -15.95 -30.04 -6.48
N SER A 3 -16.49 -30.07 -5.26
CA SER A 3 -16.72 -28.88 -4.44
C SER A 3 -15.41 -28.24 -3.97
N SER A 4 -14.24 -28.81 -4.30
CA SER A 4 -12.92 -28.28 -3.92
C SER A 4 -12.45 -27.07 -4.75
N LEU A 5 -13.21 -26.62 -5.75
CA LEU A 5 -13.05 -25.29 -6.35
C LEU A 5 -13.64 -24.17 -5.46
N LEU A 6 -13.97 -24.48 -4.20
CA LEU A 6 -14.37 -23.53 -3.17
C LEU A 6 -13.30 -22.46 -3.01
N GLN A 7 -13.62 -21.29 -3.56
CA GLN A 7 -13.34 -20.00 -2.94
C GLN A 7 -11.85 -19.75 -2.71
N HIS A 8 -11.10 -19.61 -3.81
CA HIS A 8 -9.87 -18.83 -3.74
C HIS A 8 -10.27 -17.43 -3.26
N SER A 9 -10.13 -17.17 -1.97
CA SER A 9 -10.31 -15.84 -1.41
C SER A 9 -9.22 -14.97 -2.03
N GLN A 10 -9.54 -14.34 -3.16
CA GLN A 10 -8.61 -13.45 -3.81
C GLN A 10 -8.51 -12.20 -2.96
N GLU A 11 -7.41 -12.07 -2.23
CA GLU A 11 -7.10 -10.82 -1.56
C GLU A 11 -6.77 -9.77 -2.61
N LEU A 12 -7.50 -8.66 -2.59
CA LEU A 12 -7.21 -7.52 -3.42
C LEU A 12 -6.56 -6.44 -2.56
N TYR A 13 -5.58 -5.76 -3.12
CA TYR A 13 -4.90 -4.64 -2.47
C TYR A 13 -5.14 -3.39 -3.28
N VAL A 14 -5.56 -2.31 -2.62
CA VAL A 14 -5.64 -0.98 -3.22
C VAL A 14 -4.45 -0.17 -2.72
N HIS A 15 -3.57 0.21 -3.63
CA HIS A 15 -2.45 1.10 -3.39
C HIS A 15 -2.88 2.52 -3.66
N HIS A 16 -2.81 3.36 -2.65
CA HIS A 16 -3.14 4.76 -2.75
C HIS A 16 -1.88 5.60 -2.72
N TYR A 17 -1.79 6.54 -3.65
CA TYR A 17 -0.73 7.54 -3.70
C TYR A 17 -1.36 8.92 -3.74
N VAL A 18 -0.92 9.78 -2.83
CA VAL A 18 -1.17 11.22 -2.90
C VAL A 18 0.06 11.85 -3.52
N VAL A 19 -0.08 12.38 -4.73
CA VAL A 19 1.01 12.91 -5.54
C VAL A 19 0.79 14.40 -5.76
N LEU A 20 1.82 15.19 -5.44
CA LEU A 20 1.88 16.59 -5.82
C LEU A 20 2.49 16.71 -7.21
N ASP A 21 1.77 17.31 -8.14
CA ASP A 21 2.31 17.81 -9.40
C ASP A 21 2.67 19.29 -9.25
N GLN A 22 3.96 19.58 -9.21
CA GLN A 22 4.47 20.93 -9.04
C GLN A 22 4.32 21.79 -10.31
N GLN A 23 4.20 21.19 -11.49
CA GLN A 23 4.19 21.88 -12.78
C GLN A 23 3.14 21.26 -13.72
N PRO A 24 1.83 21.43 -13.44
CA PRO A 24 0.78 20.98 -14.35
C PRO A 24 0.90 21.62 -15.74
N ASP A 25 0.76 20.80 -16.77
CA ASP A 25 0.96 21.20 -18.18
C ASP A 25 -0.34 21.19 -18.99
N GLY A 26 -1.49 21.12 -18.31
CA GLY A 26 -2.81 21.09 -18.95
C GLY A 26 -3.35 19.70 -19.25
N THR A 27 -2.51 18.66 -19.22
CA THR A 27 -2.92 17.28 -19.49
C THR A 27 -2.84 16.44 -18.22
N VAL A 28 -3.93 15.76 -17.86
CA VAL A 28 -3.93 14.89 -16.69
C VAL A 28 -2.89 13.76 -16.92
N PRO A 29 -1.87 13.65 -16.06
CA PRO A 29 -0.81 12.67 -16.25
C PRO A 29 -1.34 11.25 -16.07
N THR A 30 -0.84 10.34 -16.89
CA THR A 30 -1.14 8.91 -16.74
C THR A 30 -0.22 8.28 -15.68
N MET A 31 -0.59 7.11 -15.18
CA MET A 31 0.29 6.36 -14.27
C MET A 31 1.65 6.05 -14.88
N GLY A 32 1.68 5.69 -16.17
CA GLY A 32 2.92 5.44 -16.90
C GLY A 32 3.71 6.71 -17.22
N THR A 33 3.12 7.90 -17.02
CA THR A 33 3.87 9.14 -17.01
C THR A 33 4.54 9.33 -15.66
N ILE A 34 3.85 9.10 -14.54
CA ILE A 34 4.34 9.43 -13.20
C ILE A 34 5.31 8.38 -12.66
N PHE A 35 4.97 7.10 -12.79
CA PHE A 35 5.63 5.99 -12.10
C PHE A 35 6.50 5.14 -13.02
N GLN A 36 7.54 4.55 -12.43
CA GLN A 36 8.30 3.42 -12.96
C GLN A 36 8.20 2.25 -11.97
N GLY A 37 8.30 1.03 -12.49
CA GLY A 37 8.25 -0.21 -11.72
C GLY A 37 7.34 -1.25 -12.37
N VAL A 38 7.58 -2.52 -12.04
CA VAL A 38 6.83 -3.66 -12.61
C VAL A 38 5.53 -3.96 -11.87
N SER A 39 5.35 -3.39 -10.68
CA SER A 39 4.23 -3.67 -9.79
C SER A 39 3.95 -2.46 -8.90
N PRO A 40 2.69 -2.19 -8.50
CA PRO A 40 2.34 -1.06 -7.63
C PRO A 40 3.16 -1.03 -6.33
N TRP A 41 3.43 -2.19 -5.75
CA TRP A 41 4.28 -2.34 -4.58
C TRP A 41 5.68 -1.72 -4.72
N LEU A 42 6.19 -1.65 -5.96
CA LEU A 42 7.53 -1.17 -6.31
C LEU A 42 7.49 0.17 -7.08
N TYR A 43 6.33 0.81 -7.22
CA TYR A 43 6.25 2.07 -7.92
C TYR A 43 7.04 3.16 -7.23
N SER A 44 7.84 3.86 -8.03
CA SER A 44 8.56 5.07 -7.69
C SER A 44 8.35 6.11 -8.78
N VAL A 45 8.52 7.40 -8.48
CA VAL A 45 8.42 8.44 -9.51
C VAL A 45 9.55 8.24 -10.53
N GLN A 46 9.24 8.38 -11.82
CA GLN A 46 10.25 8.28 -12.87
C GLN A 46 11.39 9.28 -12.65
N HIS A 47 12.61 8.83 -12.93
CA HIS A 47 13.81 9.60 -12.63
C HIS A 47 13.79 11.02 -13.25
N ASP A 48 13.32 11.14 -14.49
CA ASP A 48 13.43 12.38 -15.27
C ASP A 48 12.41 13.45 -14.86
N ILE A 49 11.34 13.05 -14.19
CA ILE A 49 10.23 13.93 -13.76
C ILE A 49 10.08 14.00 -12.24
N LYS A 50 11.03 13.46 -11.48
CA LYS A 50 11.03 13.50 -10.00
C LYS A 50 11.02 14.91 -9.41
N ARG A 51 11.38 15.93 -10.22
CA ARG A 51 11.27 17.35 -9.86
C ARG A 51 9.86 17.90 -10.05
N ARG A 52 9.04 17.28 -10.91
CA ARG A 52 7.64 17.66 -11.15
C ARG A 52 6.72 16.93 -10.18
N PHE A 53 6.85 15.61 -10.07
CA PHE A 53 5.96 14.79 -9.25
C PHE A 53 6.61 14.39 -7.92
N ILE A 54 5.89 14.63 -6.82
CA ILE A 54 6.34 14.29 -5.46
C ILE A 54 5.25 13.46 -4.78
N ILE A 55 5.58 12.23 -4.38
CA ILE A 55 4.69 11.43 -3.54
C ILE A 55 4.67 12.04 -2.14
N LYS A 56 3.52 12.57 -1.73
CA LYS A 56 3.30 13.12 -0.39
C LYS A 56 2.95 12.03 0.61
N ARG A 57 2.09 11.09 0.20
CA ARG A 57 1.73 9.91 0.98
C ARG A 57 1.52 8.70 0.09
N ARG A 58 1.74 7.53 0.68
CA ARG A 58 1.34 6.23 0.12
C ARG A 58 0.84 5.32 1.23
N TRP A 59 -0.19 4.55 0.95
CA TRP A 59 -0.65 3.47 1.82
C TRP A 59 -1.33 2.39 0.99
N THR A 60 -1.49 1.21 1.58
CA THR A 60 -2.15 0.08 0.93
C THR A 60 -3.31 -0.36 1.82
N GLN A 61 -4.49 -0.55 1.23
CA GLN A 61 -5.64 -1.12 1.91
C GLN A 61 -5.85 -2.54 1.40
N ARG A 62 -6.00 -3.49 2.32
CA ARG A 62 -6.41 -4.85 1.97
C ARG A 62 -7.93 -4.93 1.89
N LEU A 63 -8.41 -5.44 0.76
CA LEU A 63 -9.80 -5.79 0.54
C LEU A 63 -9.94 -7.31 0.69
N THR A 64 -10.88 -7.74 1.52
CA THR A 64 -11.28 -9.14 1.61
C THR A 64 -12.69 -9.30 1.08
N LEU A 65 -12.95 -10.48 0.52
CA LEU A 65 -14.29 -10.93 0.16
C LEU A 65 -14.93 -11.58 1.40
N GLU A 66 -15.33 -10.78 2.38
CA GLU A 66 -16.22 -11.24 3.45
C GLU A 66 -17.62 -10.66 3.24
N GLY A 67 -18.48 -11.42 2.54
CA GLY A 67 -19.93 -11.22 2.62
C GLY A 67 -20.66 -11.00 1.30
N SER A 68 -21.98 -11.11 1.39
CA SER A 68 -22.93 -10.82 0.32
C SER A 68 -23.67 -9.52 0.62
N VAL A 69 -23.67 -8.56 -0.31
CA VAL A 69 -24.53 -7.36 -0.20
C VAL A 69 -25.99 -7.76 -0.42
N SER A 70 -26.84 -7.52 0.58
CA SER A 70 -28.26 -7.88 0.57
C SER A 70 -29.21 -6.74 0.15
N ASN A 71 -28.70 -5.60 -0.33
CA ASN A 71 -29.54 -4.41 -0.64
C ASN A 71 -29.47 -3.89 -2.09
N VAL A 72 -29.02 -4.72 -3.02
CA VAL A 72 -29.20 -4.49 -4.47
C VAL A 72 -29.81 -5.79 -5.00
N MET A 73 -30.72 -5.73 -5.97
CA MET A 73 -31.53 -6.87 -6.47
C MET A 73 -30.74 -8.04 -7.10
N SER A 74 -29.45 -8.17 -6.81
CA SER A 74 -28.58 -9.30 -7.17
C SER A 74 -27.58 -9.55 -6.03
N ILE A 75 -27.65 -10.72 -5.42
CA ILE A 75 -26.67 -11.19 -4.43
C ILE A 75 -25.40 -11.59 -5.19
N GLY A 76 -24.34 -10.81 -5.04
CA GLY A 76 -23.01 -11.10 -5.54
C GLY A 76 -21.95 -10.91 -4.44
N PRO A 77 -20.77 -11.52 -4.59
CA PRO A 77 -19.68 -11.32 -3.64
C PRO A 77 -19.28 -9.84 -3.60
N SER A 78 -19.32 -9.22 -2.42
CA SER A 78 -18.91 -7.84 -2.20
C SER A 78 -17.54 -7.78 -1.54
N ALA A 79 -16.64 -6.98 -2.10
CA ALA A 79 -15.36 -6.70 -1.47
C ALA A 79 -15.56 -5.67 -0.34
N HIS A 80 -15.09 -5.99 0.86
CA HIS A 80 -15.06 -5.09 2.00
C HIS A 80 -13.60 -4.72 2.31
N ALA A 81 -13.35 -3.43 2.59
CA ALA A 81 -12.06 -3.02 3.10
C ALA A 81 -11.91 -3.51 4.54
N VAL A 82 -10.88 -4.29 4.81
CA VAL A 82 -10.57 -4.77 6.17
C VAL A 82 -10.02 -3.63 7.02
N ASP A 83 -9.26 -2.75 6.39
CA ASP A 83 -8.56 -1.65 7.05
C ASP A 83 -9.32 -0.35 6.83
N ALA A 84 -9.87 0.21 7.91
CA ALA A 84 -10.50 1.52 7.89
C ALA A 84 -9.49 2.62 7.53
N LEU A 85 -9.90 3.56 6.68
CA LEU A 85 -9.12 4.74 6.35
C LEU A 85 -9.19 5.73 7.53
N GLU A 86 -8.47 5.46 8.61
CA GLU A 86 -8.53 6.30 9.82
C GLU A 86 -7.71 7.59 9.72
N TYR A 87 -6.76 7.67 8.77
CA TYR A 87 -5.78 8.76 8.72
C TYR A 87 -5.64 9.38 7.33
N PHE A 88 -6.74 9.96 6.82
CA PHE A 88 -6.61 11.07 5.88
C PHE A 88 -6.19 12.32 6.66
N ASP A 89 -5.23 13.04 6.16
CA ASP A 89 -4.12 13.52 6.95
C ASP A 89 -4.17 14.97 7.40
N ARG A 90 -3.73 15.19 8.64
CA ARG A 90 -3.23 16.49 9.07
C ARG A 90 -1.83 16.68 8.45
N GLY A 91 -1.62 17.77 7.72
CA GLY A 91 -0.27 18.24 7.35
C GLY A 91 0.14 18.16 5.87
N ILE A 92 -0.75 17.89 4.91
CA ILE A 92 -0.46 18.22 3.50
C ILE A 92 -0.58 19.73 3.34
N ASN A 93 0.51 20.44 3.63
CA ASN A 93 0.61 21.86 3.38
C ASN A 93 1.05 22.07 1.92
N VAL A 94 0.08 22.05 1.01
CA VAL A 94 0.28 22.31 -0.42
C VAL A 94 -0.46 23.59 -0.79
N ARG A 95 0.26 24.50 -1.44
CA ARG A 95 -0.32 25.66 -2.10
C ARG A 95 -0.61 25.31 -3.56
N THR A 96 -1.85 25.52 -3.97
CA THR A 96 -2.29 25.36 -5.36
C THR A 96 -2.61 26.73 -5.94
N ASP A 97 -1.96 27.09 -7.04
CA ASP A 97 -2.24 28.32 -7.78
C ASP A 97 -3.09 27.95 -9.02
N TRP A 98 -4.13 28.75 -9.29
CA TRP A 98 -5.14 28.49 -10.32
C TRP A 98 -5.19 29.62 -11.33
N LYS A 99 -5.50 29.28 -12.58
CA LYS A 99 -5.79 30.22 -13.65
C LYS A 99 -7.10 30.93 -13.35
N ASN A 100 -7.22 32.17 -13.84
CA ASN A 100 -8.46 32.93 -13.74
C ASN A 100 -9.48 32.45 -14.79
N ASN A 101 -10.12 31.30 -14.52
CA ASN A 101 -11.21 30.77 -15.33
C ASN A 101 -12.28 30.07 -14.47
N THR A 102 -13.36 29.60 -15.09
CA THR A 102 -14.55 29.09 -14.40
C THR A 102 -14.68 27.57 -14.44
N THR A 103 -13.70 26.84 -14.99
CA THR A 103 -13.90 25.43 -15.36
C THR A 103 -13.47 24.40 -14.30
N GLY A 104 -12.65 24.77 -13.30
CA GLY A 104 -12.29 23.90 -12.16
C GLY A 104 -11.61 22.58 -12.53
N GLN A 105 -11.04 22.48 -13.72
CA GLN A 105 -10.40 21.28 -14.25
C GLN A 105 -8.91 21.26 -13.93
N TYR A 106 -8.27 20.10 -14.06
CA TYR A 106 -6.82 19.97 -13.89
C TYR A 106 -6.04 20.98 -14.77
N ARG A 107 -6.50 21.25 -15.99
CA ARG A 107 -5.87 22.21 -16.91
C ARG A 107 -5.89 23.66 -16.41
N ASP A 108 -6.72 23.95 -15.42
CA ASP A 108 -6.89 25.26 -14.81
C ASP A 108 -5.94 25.45 -13.64
N VAL A 109 -5.19 24.43 -13.25
CA VAL A 109 -4.14 24.54 -12.23
C VAL A 109 -2.87 25.05 -12.89
N GLU A 110 -2.29 26.12 -12.33
CA GLU A 110 -0.99 26.66 -12.75
C GLU A 110 0.16 25.99 -12.01
N LYS A 111 -0.04 25.69 -10.73
CA LYS A 111 1.01 25.15 -9.86
C LYS A 111 0.41 24.33 -8.73
N GLY A 112 1.08 23.22 -8.40
CA GLY A 112 0.81 22.47 -7.18
C GLY A 112 -0.53 21.74 -7.18
N ALA A 113 -0.81 20.98 -8.25
CA ALA A 113 -1.99 20.12 -8.30
C ALA A 113 -1.80 18.91 -7.38
N LEU A 114 -2.84 18.58 -6.61
CA LEU A 114 -2.86 17.38 -5.79
C LEU A 114 -3.64 16.27 -6.51
N LEU A 115 -2.99 15.13 -6.71
CA LEU A 115 -3.53 13.97 -7.41
C LEU A 115 -3.69 12.82 -6.42
N TRP A 116 -4.82 12.13 -6.48
CA TRP A 116 -5.02 10.85 -5.82
C TRP A 116 -5.06 9.73 -6.86
N ILE A 117 -4.14 8.78 -6.71
CA ILE A 117 -4.02 7.63 -7.60
C ILE A 117 -4.31 6.37 -6.80
N GLY A 118 -5.29 5.59 -7.25
CA GLY A 118 -5.63 4.28 -6.70
C GLY A 118 -5.27 3.19 -7.71
N VAL A 119 -4.52 2.18 -7.27
CA VAL A 119 -4.10 1.06 -8.12
C VAL A 119 -4.45 -0.24 -7.44
N VAL A 120 -5.15 -1.13 -8.14
CA VAL A 120 -5.55 -2.44 -7.60
C VAL A 120 -4.56 -3.50 -8.03
N SER A 121 -4.15 -4.37 -7.10
CA SER A 121 -3.33 -5.56 -7.38
C SER A 121 -3.89 -6.77 -6.64
N SER A 122 -3.85 -7.94 -7.27
CA SER A 122 -4.31 -9.21 -6.70
C SER A 122 -3.20 -10.06 -6.06
N SER A 123 -1.96 -9.58 -6.04
CA SER A 123 -0.81 -10.29 -5.46
C SER A 123 0.17 -9.32 -4.81
N ILE A 124 0.77 -9.76 -3.71
CA ILE A 124 2.06 -9.24 -3.25
C ILE A 124 3.10 -9.92 -4.15
N PRO A 125 4.02 -9.18 -4.81
CA PRO A 125 5.05 -9.83 -5.61
C PRO A 125 5.81 -10.83 -4.73
N ASP A 126 5.99 -12.05 -5.23
CA ASP A 126 6.76 -13.09 -4.55
C ASP A 126 8.06 -12.46 -4.07
N GLN A 127 8.24 -12.45 -2.74
CA GLN A 127 9.56 -12.19 -2.19
C GLN A 127 10.39 -13.36 -2.66
N VAL A 128 11.21 -13.18 -3.70
CA VAL A 128 12.18 -14.20 -4.10
C VAL A 128 13.07 -14.36 -2.88
N GLU A 129 12.82 -15.41 -2.09
CA GLU A 129 13.72 -15.77 -1.02
C GLU A 129 15.10 -15.90 -1.66
N PRO A 130 16.16 -15.28 -1.09
CA PRO A 130 17.49 -15.45 -1.63
C PRO A 130 17.76 -16.94 -1.70
N VAL A 131 17.94 -17.46 -2.92
CA VAL A 131 18.32 -18.85 -3.14
C VAL A 131 19.54 -19.09 -2.28
N PRO A 132 19.50 -20.03 -1.31
CA PRO A 132 20.68 -20.37 -0.55
C PRO A 132 21.76 -20.74 -1.56
N LEU A 133 22.87 -20.00 -1.56
CA LEU A 133 24.05 -20.36 -2.33
C LEU A 133 24.40 -21.79 -1.90
N GLU A 134 24.24 -22.77 -2.79
CA GLU A 134 24.76 -24.10 -2.53
C GLU A 134 26.25 -23.94 -2.26
N PRO A 135 26.75 -24.42 -1.10
CA PRO A 135 28.16 -24.31 -0.82
C PRO A 135 28.90 -25.21 -1.82
N GLU A 136 29.58 -24.59 -2.79
CA GLU A 136 30.64 -25.29 -3.51
C GLU A 136 31.64 -25.76 -2.46
N GLY A 137 31.90 -27.07 -2.48
CA GLY A 137 32.56 -27.75 -1.38
C GLY A 137 33.94 -27.19 -1.11
N GLU A 138 34.23 -26.92 0.15
CA GLU A 138 35.54 -27.18 0.76
C GLU A 138 35.44 -27.07 2.29
N ASP A 139 35.96 -28.12 2.93
CA ASP A 139 36.43 -28.27 4.30
C ASP A 139 35.50 -28.03 5.51
N MET A 140 35.22 -29.17 6.13
CA MET A 140 34.68 -29.44 7.44
C MET A 140 35.38 -28.61 8.54
N ILE A 141 34.69 -27.59 9.06
CA ILE A 141 35.02 -26.95 10.35
C ILE A 141 33.75 -26.96 11.22
N GLU A 142 33.89 -27.48 12.44
CA GLU A 142 32.81 -27.68 13.42
C GLU A 142 31.93 -26.44 13.67
N PRO A 143 30.61 -26.61 13.91
CA PRO A 143 29.74 -25.49 14.21
C PRO A 143 29.94 -24.98 15.64
N LYS A 144 30.46 -23.75 15.78
CA LYS A 144 30.24 -22.96 17.00
C LYS A 144 28.75 -22.60 17.11
N LYS A 145 28.10 -23.08 18.16
CA LYS A 145 26.73 -22.70 18.54
C LYS A 145 26.63 -21.17 18.69
N VAL A 146 25.95 -20.51 17.77
CA VAL A 146 25.50 -19.12 17.95
C VAL A 146 24.10 -19.15 18.52
N ALA A 147 23.95 -18.58 19.72
CA ALA A 147 22.70 -18.51 20.45
C ALA A 147 21.69 -17.60 19.73
N ILE A 148 20.50 -18.12 19.46
CA ILE A 148 19.34 -17.33 19.02
C ILE A 148 18.75 -16.67 20.27
N ASN A 149 18.94 -15.37 20.43
CA ASN A 149 18.27 -14.59 21.47
C ASN A 149 16.78 -14.45 21.11
N LYS A 150 15.91 -15.20 21.83
CA LYS A 150 14.48 -14.93 21.92
C LYS A 150 14.28 -13.56 22.60
N ILE A 151 13.84 -12.57 21.84
CA ILE A 151 13.28 -11.34 22.42
C ILE A 151 11.88 -11.68 22.92
N GLY A 152 11.76 -11.88 24.24
CA GLY A 152 10.50 -12.04 24.93
C GLY A 152 9.78 -10.71 25.05
N ALA A 153 8.53 -10.66 24.58
CA ALA A 153 7.59 -9.61 24.94
C ALA A 153 6.82 -10.07 26.21
N GLU A 154 7.31 -9.66 27.38
CA GLU A 154 6.54 -9.76 28.63
C GLU A 154 5.33 -8.81 28.58
N ARG A 155 4.13 -9.37 28.58
CA ARG A 155 2.92 -8.67 29.04
C ARG A 155 2.84 -8.79 30.56
N LYS A 156 3.19 -7.75 31.30
CA LYS A 156 2.83 -7.64 32.73
C LYS A 156 1.35 -7.30 32.87
N ALA A 157 0.55 -8.32 33.18
CA ALA A 157 -0.75 -8.14 33.80
C ALA A 157 -0.54 -7.73 35.27
N VAL A 158 -0.97 -6.53 35.66
CA VAL A 158 -1.00 -6.10 37.06
C VAL A 158 -2.28 -6.66 37.69
N GLN A 159 -2.10 -7.73 38.46
CA GLN A 159 -3.12 -8.35 39.30
C GLN A 159 -3.22 -7.56 40.61
N ARG A 160 -4.28 -6.75 40.78
CA ARG A 160 -4.68 -6.24 42.10
C ARG A 160 -5.49 -7.31 42.82
N GLN A 161 -4.86 -8.04 43.72
CA GLN A 161 -5.54 -8.73 44.82
C GLN A 161 -5.30 -7.91 46.09
N GLY A 162 -6.39 -7.46 46.72
CA GLY A 162 -6.35 -6.91 48.09
C GLY A 162 -6.52 -8.03 49.13
N HIS A 163 -6.21 -7.71 50.39
CA HIS A 163 -6.90 -8.14 51.63
C HIS A 163 -6.08 -7.70 52.88
N PRO A 164 -6.61 -7.85 54.10
CA PRO A 164 -7.28 -6.86 54.97
C PRO A 164 -6.29 -6.31 56.04
N VAL A 165 -6.61 -5.36 56.92
CA VAL A 165 -7.44 -5.40 58.14
C VAL A 165 -7.51 -3.96 58.65
#